data_AF-A0A7S1PQZ4-F1
#
_entry.id   AF-A0A7S1PQZ4-F1
#
_cell.length_a   1.000
_cell.length_b   1.000
_cell.length_c   1.000
_cell.angle_alpha   90.00
_cell.angle_beta   90.00
_cell.angle_gamma   90.00
#
_symmetry.space_group_name_H-M   'P 1'
#
loop_
_entity.id
_entity.type
_entity.pdbx_description
1 polymer ?
#
loop_
_entity_poly.entity_id
_entity_poly.type
_entity_poly.pdbx_seq_one_letter_code
_entity_poly.pdbx_strand_id
1 'polypeptide(L)'
;RAEWRIEDLRGKLQASMGRPLVSPPFAACSLPNLRLMIFPDAFESVKNARSRERKGMYAAMVKKGPLYGALKLKADCLERATVIRFHLTVGSVRRGPFTYDFSESAVHGCSDFGTDWLKQADEASGGLCVGVEILEAQR
;
A
#
# COMPACT_ATOMS: atom_id res chain seq x y z
N ARG A 1 -14.09 -6.27 -6.12
CA ARG A 1 -13.41 -5.28 -5.24
C ARG A 1 -13.04 -5.94 -3.93
N ALA A 2 -11.88 -5.61 -3.36
CA ALA A 2 -11.45 -6.06 -2.05
C ALA A 2 -10.92 -4.87 -1.25
N GLU A 3 -11.18 -4.87 0.06
CA GLU A 3 -10.78 -3.79 0.96
C GLU A 3 -10.06 -4.36 2.17
N TRP A 4 -9.13 -3.57 2.69
CA TRP A 4 -8.37 -3.87 3.87
C TRP A 4 -8.39 -2.66 4.79
N ARG A 5 -9.02 -2.86 5.96
CA ARG A 5 -8.99 -1.89 7.06
C ARG A 5 -7.79 -2.15 7.96
N ILE A 6 -6.98 -1.12 8.15
CA ILE A 6 -5.80 -1.14 8.99
C ILE A 6 -6.14 -0.40 10.27
N GLU A 7 -6.51 -1.16 11.30
CA GLU A 7 -6.65 -0.60 12.64
C GLU A 7 -5.32 -0.09 13.18
N ASP A 8 -5.37 1.01 13.92
CA ASP A 8 -4.21 1.70 14.51
C ASP A 8 -3.05 1.84 13.50
N LEU A 9 -3.30 2.59 12.42
CA LEU A 9 -2.31 2.79 11.35
C LEU A 9 -0.96 3.25 11.92
N ARG A 10 -0.99 4.18 12.88
CA ARG A 10 0.21 4.78 13.48
C ARG A 10 1.01 3.75 14.26
N GLY A 11 0.36 2.99 15.15
CA GLY A 11 1.03 1.94 15.92
C GLY A 11 1.62 0.86 15.02
N LYS A 12 0.88 0.43 13.99
CA LYS A 12 1.38 -0.58 13.03
C LYS A 12 2.58 -0.08 12.23
N LEU A 13 2.56 1.16 11.75
CA LEU A 13 3.69 1.74 11.05
C LEU A 13 4.90 1.87 11.99
N GLN A 14 4.71 2.40 13.19
CA GLN A 14 5.78 2.48 14.20
C GLN A 14 6.41 1.10 14.48
N ALA A 15 5.59 0.06 14.68
CA ALA A 15 6.06 -1.30 14.91
C ALA A 15 6.78 -1.89 13.69
N SER A 16 6.33 -1.57 12.47
CA SER A 16 6.95 -2.06 11.23
C SER A 16 8.34 -1.46 10.97
N MET A 17 8.67 -0.34 11.62
CA MET A 17 9.96 0.34 11.48
C MET A 17 10.33 0.61 10.01
N GLY A 18 9.32 1.00 9.23
CA GLY A 18 9.48 1.28 7.81
C GLY A 18 9.36 0.08 6.87
N ARG A 19 9.23 -1.13 7.41
CA ARG A 19 8.89 -2.30 6.59
C ARG A 19 7.47 -2.17 6.03
N PRO A 20 7.18 -2.78 4.88
CA PRO A 20 5.84 -2.72 4.31
C PRO A 20 4.83 -3.44 5.21
N LEU A 21 3.63 -2.87 5.33
CA LEU A 21 2.48 -3.58 5.89
C LEU A 21 1.84 -4.41 4.78
N VAL A 22 1.46 -5.66 5.08
CA VAL A 22 0.88 -6.59 4.10
C VAL A 22 -0.47 -7.06 4.60
N SER A 23 -1.48 -7.06 3.72
CA SER A 23 -2.82 -7.54 4.06
C SER A 23 -2.85 -9.06 4.27
N PRO A 24 -3.88 -9.58 4.95
CA PRO A 24 -4.31 -10.95 4.76
C PRO A 24 -4.54 -11.25 3.27
N PRO A 25 -4.36 -12.52 2.84
CA PRO A 25 -4.62 -12.89 1.45
C PRO A 25 -6.12 -12.76 1.13
N PHE A 26 -6.43 -12.41 -0.11
CA PHE A 26 -7.80 -12.37 -0.62
C PHE A 26 -7.85 -12.94 -2.04
N ALA A 27 -9.06 -13.18 -2.53
CA ALA A 27 -9.32 -13.57 -3.91
C ALA A 27 -10.18 -12.51 -4.62
N ALA A 28 -9.88 -12.24 -5.88
CA ALA A 28 -10.67 -11.34 -6.73
C ALA A 28 -10.45 -11.69 -8.21
N CYS A 29 -11.50 -11.57 -9.04
CA CYS A 29 -11.43 -11.87 -10.48
C CYS A 29 -10.86 -13.28 -10.76
N SER A 30 -11.26 -14.28 -9.96
CA SER A 30 -10.78 -15.67 -10.03
C SER A 30 -9.26 -15.84 -9.84
N LEU A 31 -8.57 -14.81 -9.35
CA LEU A 31 -7.17 -14.88 -8.92
C LEU A 31 -7.13 -15.13 -7.41
N PRO A 32 -6.52 -16.24 -6.96
CA PRO A 32 -6.40 -16.54 -5.53
C PRO A 32 -5.26 -15.74 -4.89
N ASN A 33 -5.17 -15.78 -3.55
CA ASN A 33 -3.98 -15.44 -2.76
C ASN A 33 -3.32 -14.06 -3.04
N LEU A 34 -4.09 -13.09 -3.52
CA LEU A 34 -3.66 -11.72 -3.73
C LEU A 34 -3.47 -10.99 -2.40
N ARG A 35 -2.60 -9.98 -2.37
CA ARG A 35 -2.37 -9.15 -1.18
C ARG A 35 -2.21 -7.68 -1.52
N LEU A 36 -2.61 -6.81 -0.60
CA LEU A 36 -2.28 -5.39 -0.64
C LEU A 36 -1.02 -5.15 0.20
N MET A 37 -0.15 -4.28 -0.29
CA MET A 37 1.08 -3.86 0.39
C MET A 37 1.14 -2.35 0.48
N ILE A 38 1.43 -1.84 1.68
CA ILE A 38 1.65 -0.43 1.95
C ILE A 38 3.12 -0.21 2.26
N PHE A 39 3.73 0.74 1.57
CA PHE A 39 5.12 1.17 1.79
C PHE A 39 5.10 2.63 2.25
N PRO A 40 5.44 2.94 3.51
CA PRO A 40 5.58 4.32 3.93
C PRO A 40 6.77 4.97 3.21
N ASP A 41 6.58 6.16 2.63
CA ASP A 41 7.58 6.85 1.79
C ASP A 41 8.65 7.59 2.61
N ALA A 42 9.00 7.03 3.76
CA ALA A 42 10.16 7.52 4.48
C ALA A 42 11.46 7.17 3.76
N PHE A 43 11.51 6.15 2.88
CA PHE A 43 12.81 5.61 2.45
C PHE A 43 13.49 6.40 1.33
N GLU A 44 12.75 7.03 0.42
CA GLU A 44 13.36 7.86 -0.64
C GLU A 44 13.97 9.14 -0.06
N SER A 45 13.30 9.76 0.90
CA SER A 45 13.70 11.05 1.50
C SER A 45 14.91 10.99 2.46
N VAL A 46 15.35 9.80 2.89
CA VAL A 46 16.47 9.62 3.84
C VAL A 46 17.55 8.63 3.40
N LYS A 47 17.70 8.40 2.08
CA LYS A 47 18.77 7.56 1.51
C LYS A 47 20.17 7.89 2.07
N ASN A 48 20.43 9.16 2.37
CA ASN A 48 21.74 9.65 2.84
C ASN A 48 21.84 9.90 4.36
N ALA A 49 20.76 9.73 5.12
CA ALA A 49 20.76 10.00 6.57
C ALA A 49 21.33 8.83 7.38
N ARG A 50 21.98 9.14 8.51
CA ARG A 50 22.48 8.13 9.45
C ARG A 50 21.30 7.34 10.06
N SER A 51 21.52 6.08 10.40
CA SER A 51 20.46 5.16 10.90
C SER A 51 19.61 5.73 12.04
N ARG A 52 20.22 6.42 13.01
CA ARG A 52 19.50 7.05 14.14
C ARG A 52 18.59 8.20 13.70
N GLU A 53 19.06 9.01 12.76
CA GLU A 53 18.33 10.15 12.21
C GLU A 53 17.14 9.67 11.38
N ARG A 54 17.34 8.64 10.55
CA ARG A 54 16.28 7.97 9.79
C ARG A 54 15.14 7.47 10.68
N LYS A 55 15.46 6.86 11.83
CA LYS A 55 14.47 6.41 12.81
C LYS A 55 13.68 7.58 13.41
N GLY A 56 14.36 8.68 13.72
CA GLY A 56 13.72 9.90 14.23
C GLY A 56 12.76 10.53 13.21
N MET A 57 13.20 10.66 11.95
CA MET A 57 12.37 11.20 10.87
C MET A 57 11.16 10.31 10.59
N TYR A 58 11.34 8.98 10.55
CA TYR A 58 10.24 8.03 10.41
C TYR A 58 9.20 8.18 11.53
N ALA A 59 9.66 8.22 12.78
CA ALA A 59 8.78 8.37 13.94
C ALA A 59 8.02 9.71 13.90
N ALA A 60 8.69 10.79 13.49
CA ALA A 60 8.07 12.10 13.31
C ALA A 60 7.01 12.09 12.20
N MET A 61 7.31 11.49 11.05
CA MET A 61 6.38 11.36 9.92
C MET A 61 5.12 10.58 10.32
N VAL A 62 5.27 9.42 10.99
CA VAL A 62 4.12 8.62 11.43
C VAL A 62 3.32 9.33 12.53
N LYS A 63 3.96 10.10 13.41
CA LYS A 63 3.30 10.78 14.53
C LYS A 63 2.68 12.13 14.15
N LYS A 64 3.29 12.90 13.26
CA LYS A 64 2.91 14.28 12.96
C LYS A 64 2.50 14.51 11.51
N GLY A 65 2.86 13.60 10.62
CA GLY A 65 2.66 13.77 9.18
C GLY A 65 3.61 14.81 8.56
N PRO A 66 3.46 15.07 7.25
CA PRO A 66 2.56 14.33 6.36
C PRO A 66 3.06 12.89 6.15
N LEU A 67 2.14 11.93 6.03
CA LEU A 67 2.47 10.54 5.70
C LEU A 67 2.10 10.26 4.25
N TYR A 68 3.12 10.19 3.41
CA TYR A 68 3.00 9.70 2.04
C TYR A 68 3.46 8.24 1.96
N GLY A 69 3.02 7.55 0.92
CA GLY A 69 3.32 6.13 0.75
C GLY A 69 2.85 5.58 -0.58
N ALA A 70 3.33 4.36 -0.85
CA ALA A 70 2.89 3.56 -1.98
C ALA A 70 1.87 2.51 -1.52
N LEU A 71 0.84 2.29 -2.35
CA LEU A 71 -0.06 1.14 -2.23
C LEU A 71 0.16 0.25 -3.47
N LYS A 72 0.41 -1.03 -3.24
CA LYS A 72 0.70 -2.01 -4.29
C LYS A 72 -0.14 -3.27 -4.14
N LEU A 73 -0.51 -3.84 -5.27
CA LEU A 73 -1.07 -5.18 -5.38
C LEU A 73 0.09 -6.18 -5.55
N LYS A 74 0.07 -7.23 -4.73
CA LYS A 74 0.96 -8.39 -4.84
C LYS A 74 0.19 -9.60 -5.36
N ALA A 75 0.73 -10.25 -6.37
CA ALA A 75 0.20 -11.45 -7.00
C ALA A 75 1.33 -12.46 -7.31
N ASP A 76 1.99 -12.98 -6.27
CA ASP A 76 3.08 -13.96 -6.37
C ASP A 76 2.61 -15.42 -6.52
N CYS A 77 1.29 -15.62 -6.64
CA CYS A 77 0.65 -16.94 -6.75
C CYS A 77 0.16 -17.25 -8.17
N LEU A 78 0.58 -16.48 -9.17
CA LEU A 78 0.13 -16.63 -10.54
C LEU A 78 0.98 -17.67 -11.27
N GLU A 79 0.34 -18.73 -11.76
CA GLU A 79 1.02 -19.83 -12.48
C GLU A 79 1.40 -19.47 -13.92
N ARG A 80 0.82 -18.39 -14.46
CA ARG A 80 0.99 -17.93 -15.85
C ARG A 80 1.10 -16.41 -15.89
N ALA A 81 1.74 -15.91 -16.95
CA ALA A 81 1.77 -14.48 -17.23
C ALA A 81 0.34 -13.94 -17.24
N THR A 82 0.07 -12.95 -16.39
CA THR A 82 -1.27 -12.40 -16.23
C THR A 82 -1.19 -10.88 -16.22
N VAL A 83 -1.90 -10.25 -17.14
CA VAL A 83 -2.05 -8.79 -17.18
C VAL A 83 -3.30 -8.43 -16.39
N ILE A 84 -3.14 -7.61 -15.35
CA ILE A 84 -4.25 -7.20 -14.48
C ILE A 84 -4.50 -5.70 -14.65
N ARG A 85 -5.77 -5.34 -14.89
CA ARG A 85 -6.23 -3.96 -14.92
C ARG A 85 -7.04 -3.63 -13.68
N PHE A 86 -6.61 -2.65 -12.87
CA PHE A 86 -7.22 -2.41 -11.56
C PHE A 86 -7.13 -0.94 -11.09
N HIS A 87 -8.05 -0.52 -10.22
CA HIS A 87 -7.91 0.71 -9.43
C HIS A 87 -7.43 0.40 -8.02
N LEU A 88 -6.80 1.39 -7.40
CA LEU A 88 -6.42 1.35 -5.99
C LEU A 88 -7.06 2.51 -5.22
N THR A 89 -7.34 2.30 -3.94
CA THR A 89 -7.95 3.31 -3.05
C THR A 89 -7.20 3.43 -1.73
N VAL A 90 -7.05 4.67 -1.23
CA VAL A 90 -6.55 5.01 0.10
C VAL A 90 -7.52 6.03 0.70
N GLY A 91 -8.26 5.65 1.75
CA GLY A 91 -9.37 6.43 2.26
C GLY A 91 -10.40 6.72 1.17
N SER A 92 -10.70 8.00 0.93
CA SER A 92 -11.59 8.44 -0.14
C SER A 92 -10.90 8.66 -1.48
N VAL A 93 -9.57 8.57 -1.54
CA VAL A 93 -8.79 8.86 -2.76
C VAL A 93 -8.63 7.59 -3.60
N ARG A 94 -8.98 7.70 -4.89
CA ARG A 94 -8.83 6.61 -5.87
C ARG A 94 -7.78 6.97 -6.92
N ARG A 95 -6.99 5.98 -7.35
CA ARG A 95 -6.00 6.09 -8.43
C ARG A 95 -6.14 4.91 -9.40
N GLY A 96 -5.71 5.14 -10.64
CA GLY A 96 -5.82 4.18 -11.74
C GLY A 96 -6.87 4.58 -12.79
N PRO A 97 -7.28 3.65 -13.66
CA PRO A 97 -6.88 2.24 -13.65
C PRO A 97 -5.40 2.08 -14.03
N PHE A 98 -4.73 1.16 -13.36
CA PHE A 98 -3.40 0.69 -13.71
C PHE A 98 -3.51 -0.59 -14.53
N THR A 99 -2.57 -0.81 -15.44
CA THR A 99 -2.44 -2.07 -16.19
C THR A 99 -1.00 -2.54 -16.06
N TYR A 100 -0.80 -3.75 -15.54
CA TYR A 100 0.53 -4.31 -15.33
C TYR A 100 0.56 -5.79 -15.69
N ASP A 101 1.65 -6.22 -16.31
CA ASP A 101 1.99 -7.63 -16.51
C ASP A 101 2.74 -8.17 -15.28
N PHE A 102 2.08 -9.05 -14.54
CA PHE A 102 2.65 -9.61 -13.31
C PHE A 102 3.70 -10.72 -13.56
N SER A 103 4.03 -11.02 -14.83
CA SER A 103 5.21 -11.83 -15.17
C SER A 103 6.53 -11.05 -15.03
N GLU A 104 6.50 -9.71 -15.14
CA GLU A 104 7.68 -8.86 -14.96
C GLU A 104 8.04 -8.70 -13.48
N SER A 105 7.02 -8.57 -12.63
CA SER A 105 7.15 -8.47 -11.18
C SER A 105 5.88 -8.94 -10.49
N ALA A 106 6.03 -9.60 -9.34
CA ALA A 106 4.89 -10.00 -8.54
C ALA A 106 4.20 -8.83 -7.80
N VAL A 107 4.78 -7.62 -7.83
CA VAL A 107 4.30 -6.46 -7.07
C VAL A 107 4.26 -5.22 -7.93
N HIS A 108 3.04 -4.70 -8.16
CA HIS A 108 2.79 -3.48 -8.93
C HIS A 108 1.76 -2.57 -8.25
N GLY A 109 1.74 -1.29 -8.59
CA GLY A 109 0.75 -0.36 -8.05
C GLY A 109 1.17 1.09 -8.18
N CYS A 110 0.81 1.90 -7.18
CA CYS A 110 0.98 3.34 -7.21
C CYS A 110 2.00 3.77 -6.14
N SER A 111 3.07 4.42 -6.57
CA SER A 111 4.15 4.88 -5.68
C SER A 111 3.77 6.08 -4.83
N ASP A 112 2.86 6.93 -5.31
CA ASP A 112 2.37 8.09 -4.58
C ASP A 112 0.91 8.41 -4.94
N PHE A 113 0.06 8.51 -3.93
CA PHE A 113 -1.34 8.91 -4.10
C PHE A 113 -1.53 10.43 -4.15
N GLY A 114 -0.50 11.22 -3.82
CA GLY A 114 -0.55 12.67 -3.72
C GLY A 114 -1.45 13.15 -2.58
N THR A 115 -1.63 12.33 -1.53
CA THR A 115 -2.44 12.65 -0.37
C THR A 115 -1.72 12.27 0.91
N ASP A 116 -1.93 13.05 1.97
CA ASP A 116 -1.49 12.69 3.31
C ASP A 116 -2.42 11.62 3.90
N TRP A 117 -1.89 10.42 4.11
CA TRP A 117 -2.67 9.27 4.56
C TRP A 117 -3.21 9.45 5.98
N LEU A 118 -2.56 10.28 6.82
CA LEU A 118 -3.08 10.58 8.16
C LEU A 118 -4.37 11.41 8.10
N LYS A 119 -4.59 12.18 7.03
CA LYS A 119 -5.85 12.90 6.78
C LYS A 119 -6.95 12.01 6.19
N GLN A 120 -6.58 10.81 5.76
CA GLN A 120 -7.49 9.81 5.20
C GLN A 120 -7.88 8.74 6.24
N ALA A 121 -7.20 8.72 7.39
CA ALA A 121 -7.53 7.84 8.49
C ALA A 121 -8.76 8.35 9.25
N ASP A 122 -9.55 7.42 9.77
CA ASP A 122 -10.69 7.69 10.64
C ASP A 122 -10.21 8.43 11.91
N GLU A 123 -10.84 9.56 12.23
CA GLU A 123 -10.42 10.40 13.35
C GLU A 123 -10.64 9.73 14.72
N ALA A 124 -11.67 8.88 14.85
CA ALA A 124 -12.02 8.24 16.12
C ALA A 124 -11.17 6.99 16.38
N SER A 125 -10.95 6.17 15.34
CA SER A 125 -10.29 4.87 15.44
C SER A 125 -8.81 4.91 15.03
N GLY A 126 -8.36 5.96 14.34
CA GLY A 126 -7.04 6.03 13.72
C GLY A 126 -6.83 4.99 12.62
N GLY A 127 -7.91 4.37 12.14
CA GLY A 127 -7.88 3.30 11.15
C GLY A 127 -7.90 3.84 9.73
N LEU A 128 -7.19 3.18 8.81
CA LEU A 128 -7.16 3.54 7.39
C LEU A 128 -7.69 2.39 6.55
N CYS A 129 -8.65 2.69 5.68
CA CYS A 129 -9.13 1.75 4.66
C CYS A 129 -8.32 1.92 3.37
N VAL A 130 -7.79 0.82 2.86
CA VAL A 130 -7.20 0.74 1.52
C VAL A 130 -7.91 -0.34 0.71
N GLY A 131 -7.84 -0.27 -0.61
CA GLY A 131 -8.56 -1.23 -1.45
C GLY A 131 -8.04 -1.36 -2.86
N VAL A 132 -8.55 -2.40 -3.52
CA VAL A 132 -8.33 -2.67 -4.93
C VAL A 132 -9.65 -3.06 -5.61
N GLU A 133 -9.80 -2.56 -6.82
CA GLU A 133 -10.89 -2.95 -7.71
C GLU A 133 -10.28 -3.48 -9.00
N ILE A 134 -10.21 -4.81 -9.11
CA ILE A 134 -9.81 -5.49 -10.35
C ILE A 134 -10.96 -5.40 -11.33
N LEU A 135 -10.67 -4.82 -12.50
CA LEU A 135 -11.61 -4.67 -13.60
C LEU A 135 -11.50 -5.86 -14.56
N GLU A 136 -10.28 -6.34 -14.78
CA GLU A 136 -9.98 -7.39 -15.76
C GLU A 136 -8.68 -8.10 -15.39
N ALA A 137 -8.61 -9.39 -15.71
CA ALA A 137 -7.40 -10.20 -15.62
C ALA A 137 -7.29 -11.08 -16.89
N GLN A 138 -6.29 -10.80 -17.73
CA GLN A 138 -5.99 -11.53 -18.96
C GLN A 138 -4.86 -12.52 -18.68
N ARG A 139 -5.05 -13.80 -18.98
CA ARG A 139 -4.13 -14.92 -18.68
C ARG A 139 -3.56 -15.53 -19.96
#